data_AF-A0A3S0Y8C4-F1
#
_entry.id   AF-A0A3S0Y8C4-F1
#
_cell.length_a   1.000
_cell.length_b   1.000
_cell.length_c   1.000
_cell.angle_alpha   90.00
_cell.angle_beta   90.00
_cell.angle_gamma   90.00
#
_symmetry.space_group_name_H-M   'P 1'
#
loop_
_entity.id
_entity.type
_entity.pdbx_description
1 polymer ?
#
loop_
_entity_poly.entity_id
_entity_poly.type
_entity_poly.pdbx_seq_one_letter_code
_entity_poly.pdbx_strand_id
1 'polypeptide(L)'
;MPRHSWRSPCFVLPTVRLLVKTRIVIAPLTTVSNPPNANDGHILAIGSPSVVAWRCLRAPARARFSTPIGGKVLNNTAYHPAPMRGGNRRHFRIYCMLYYATYNKYARGEMTMALTHEQVHSTADQIAAQGEKPTLASIRKALGGGSFTTISEAMQSWRQQQQKEHALAEIRVPEAVTERLQQLQAAAWRTAMEEAERRLSAERAALNESQASAQAAVHEAQEAVNTLETEAEQKDTDVRRLQTQVETAEAVAKDALSGKREAQQQLDSTKAQLEERIAGLEQRLTDAIEARKAAEQREVAANEKLTARDDKLEALRDRLAEAETKIATAEARTDERAEALRTEVARHQEEVAQLNATVKAQETQYQEQLSSMQTDLNSVRQTIQKIEQAYTDEKERAETLERELAAVASPPSSER
;
A
#
# COMPACT_ATOMS: atom_id res chain seq x y z
N MET A 1 -36.32 77.81 21.64
CA MET A 1 -36.15 78.05 20.20
C MET A 1 -35.11 77.06 19.65
N PRO A 2 -35.26 76.60 18.39
CA PRO A 2 -35.32 75.17 18.02
C PRO A 2 -33.99 74.63 17.45
N ARG A 3 -33.80 73.32 17.18
CA ARG A 3 -34.23 72.56 15.98
C ARG A 3 -34.02 71.04 16.21
N HIS A 4 -35.05 70.20 16.05
CA HIS A 4 -35.34 69.28 14.91
C HIS A 4 -34.23 68.24 14.61
N SER A 5 -34.43 66.94 14.38
CA SER A 5 -35.63 66.09 14.18
C SER A 5 -35.22 64.60 14.09
N TRP A 6 -36.01 63.72 14.71
CA TRP A 6 -36.50 62.39 14.26
C TRP A 6 -35.62 61.44 13.40
N ARG A 7 -35.30 60.24 13.92
CA ARG A 7 -35.95 58.93 13.64
C ARG A 7 -35.14 57.76 14.24
N SER A 8 -35.86 56.73 14.65
CA SER A 8 -35.49 55.52 15.41
C SER A 8 -35.72 54.26 14.56
N PRO A 9 -35.46 53.00 15.00
CA PRO A 9 -34.48 52.48 15.97
C PRO A 9 -33.93 51.03 15.67
N CYS A 10 -33.21 50.48 16.66
CA CYS A 10 -33.21 49.08 17.13
C CYS A 10 -32.33 48.02 16.42
N PHE A 11 -31.22 47.67 17.08
CA PHE A 11 -30.55 46.37 16.98
C PHE A 11 -30.55 45.71 18.37
N VAL A 12 -30.93 44.43 18.42
CA VAL A 12 -31.04 43.59 19.63
C VAL A 12 -29.93 42.52 19.60
N LEU A 13 -29.37 42.24 20.77
CA LEU A 13 -28.49 41.13 21.15
C LEU A 13 -28.95 40.68 22.57
N PRO A 14 -28.53 39.53 23.17
CA PRO A 14 -27.71 38.41 22.67
C PRO A 14 -28.13 36.98 23.18
N THR A 15 -27.30 35.98 22.81
CA THR A 15 -26.85 34.78 23.59
C THR A 15 -27.68 33.48 23.72
N VAL A 16 -27.19 32.45 23.00
CA VAL A 16 -26.66 31.13 23.47
C VAL A 16 -27.55 30.22 24.37
N ARG A 17 -27.97 29.05 23.85
CA ARG A 17 -27.31 27.71 23.99
C ARG A 17 -28.31 26.60 23.57
N LEU A 18 -27.99 25.86 22.51
CA LEU A 18 -28.73 24.66 22.08
C LEU A 18 -28.18 23.40 22.76
N LEU A 19 -29.07 22.52 23.23
CA LEU A 19 -28.81 21.12 23.55
C LEU A 19 -30.08 20.34 23.21
N VAL A 20 -30.12 19.75 22.01
CA VAL A 20 -31.24 18.91 21.53
C VAL A 20 -30.75 17.47 21.45
N LYS A 21 -31.39 16.60 22.26
CA LYS A 21 -31.38 15.14 22.12
C LYS A 21 -32.49 14.75 21.15
N THR A 22 -32.16 14.13 20.02
CA THR A 22 -33.08 13.21 19.34
C THR A 22 -32.32 12.25 18.43
N ARG A 23 -32.53 10.95 18.66
CA ARG A 23 -32.11 9.81 17.84
C ARG A 23 -32.90 9.80 16.53
N ILE A 24 -32.22 9.73 15.38
CA ILE A 24 -32.73 9.09 14.15
C ILE A 24 -31.59 8.30 13.48
N VAL A 25 -32.01 7.12 13.03
CA VAL A 25 -31.41 6.01 12.29
C VAL A 25 -30.52 6.41 11.09
N ILE A 26 -29.33 5.78 10.97
CA ILE A 26 -28.60 5.57 9.70
C ILE A 26 -27.89 4.20 9.77
N ALA A 27 -28.14 3.33 8.76
CA ALA A 27 -27.44 2.06 8.55
C ALA A 27 -26.01 2.26 8.03
N PRO A 28 -25.14 1.22 8.08
CA PRO A 28 -24.72 0.66 6.78
C PRO A 28 -24.49 -0.86 6.77
N LEU A 29 -24.76 -1.45 5.61
CA LEU A 29 -24.28 -2.76 5.17
C LEU A 29 -22.79 -2.68 4.82
N THR A 30 -22.00 -3.65 5.29
CA THR A 30 -20.68 -4.01 4.75
C THR A 30 -20.47 -5.52 4.81
N THR A 31 -20.41 -6.12 3.60
CA THR A 31 -19.40 -7.07 3.09
C THR A 31 -18.96 -8.36 3.83
N VAL A 32 -18.98 -9.45 3.03
CA VAL A 32 -17.91 -10.46 2.78
C VAL A 32 -17.89 -11.80 3.54
N SER A 33 -18.21 -12.85 2.76
CA SER A 33 -17.52 -14.13 2.52
C SER A 33 -17.46 -15.31 3.52
N ASN A 34 -17.95 -16.44 2.98
CA ASN A 34 -17.56 -17.85 3.09
C ASN A 34 -17.97 -18.72 4.29
N PRO A 35 -18.48 -19.93 3.98
CA PRO A 35 -18.09 -21.15 4.70
C PRO A 35 -17.61 -22.27 3.74
N PRO A 36 -16.72 -23.19 4.17
CA PRO A 36 -16.39 -24.40 3.41
C PRO A 36 -17.35 -25.54 3.79
N ASN A 37 -17.77 -26.34 2.81
CA ASN A 37 -18.41 -27.63 3.06
C ASN A 37 -17.54 -28.75 2.50
N ALA A 38 -17.25 -29.72 3.36
CA ALA A 38 -16.57 -30.96 3.05
C ALA A 38 -17.59 -32.09 3.26
N ASN A 39 -17.78 -32.94 2.23
CA ASN A 39 -18.04 -34.38 2.40
C ASN A 39 -17.96 -35.12 1.06
N ASP A 40 -16.92 -35.95 0.97
CA ASP A 40 -16.80 -37.32 0.42
C ASP A 40 -17.82 -37.91 -0.57
N GLY A 41 -17.28 -38.50 -1.64
CA GLY A 41 -17.45 -39.95 -1.88
C GLY A 41 -18.01 -40.43 -3.24
N HIS A 42 -17.11 -40.97 -4.10
CA HIS A 42 -17.27 -42.15 -5.00
C HIS A 42 -18.29 -42.09 -6.18
N ILE A 43 -18.08 -42.55 -7.44
CA ILE A 43 -17.18 -43.53 -8.09
C ILE A 43 -17.25 -43.42 -9.65
N LEU A 44 -16.11 -43.65 -10.33
CA LEU A 44 -15.80 -44.20 -11.69
C LEU A 44 -16.56 -43.74 -12.96
N ALA A 45 -15.87 -43.06 -13.90
CA ALA A 45 -15.23 -43.56 -15.15
C ALA A 45 -16.21 -43.62 -16.36
N ILE A 46 -15.94 -43.07 -17.55
CA ILE A 46 -14.92 -43.46 -18.55
C ILE A 46 -14.76 -42.29 -19.57
N GLY A 47 -13.53 -42.06 -20.08
CA GLY A 47 -13.32 -41.50 -21.43
C GLY A 47 -12.34 -40.33 -21.57
N SER A 48 -11.05 -40.63 -21.67
CA SER A 48 -9.96 -39.76 -22.16
C SER A 48 -9.59 -40.21 -23.59
N PRO A 49 -8.66 -39.58 -24.36
CA PRO A 49 -7.93 -38.33 -24.14
C PRO A 49 -7.65 -37.46 -25.41
N SER A 50 -6.92 -36.35 -25.20
CA SER A 50 -5.89 -35.73 -26.08
C SER A 50 -6.32 -34.83 -27.26
N VAL A 51 -6.13 -33.51 -27.19
CA VAL A 51 -4.88 -32.71 -27.39
C VAL A 51 -4.51 -32.53 -28.86
N VAL A 52 -4.44 -31.27 -29.31
CA VAL A 52 -3.28 -30.60 -29.96
C VAL A 52 -3.77 -29.31 -30.62
N ALA A 53 -3.24 -28.18 -30.15
CA ALA A 53 -3.30 -26.86 -30.76
C ALA A 53 -2.59 -26.84 -32.12
N TRP A 54 -2.74 -25.80 -32.93
CA TRP A 54 -1.61 -25.09 -33.58
C TRP A 54 -2.13 -23.83 -34.30
N ARG A 55 -1.21 -22.88 -34.40
CA ARG A 55 -1.34 -21.44 -34.62
C ARG A 55 -0.60 -21.11 -35.91
N CYS A 56 -1.15 -20.25 -36.77
CA CYS A 56 -0.46 -19.58 -37.89
C CYS A 56 -1.39 -18.48 -38.45
N LEU A 57 -0.96 -17.42 -39.13
CA LEU A 57 0.18 -16.49 -39.06
C LEU A 57 -0.20 -15.37 -40.06
N ARG A 58 0.35 -14.16 -39.93
CA ARG A 58 -0.03 -12.94 -40.66
C ARG A 58 0.93 -12.64 -41.83
N ALA A 59 0.36 -12.00 -42.87
CA ALA A 59 0.94 -11.04 -43.84
C ALA A 59 1.39 -11.54 -45.27
N PRO A 60 1.08 -10.75 -46.35
CA PRO A 60 1.55 -10.98 -47.72
C PRO A 60 2.44 -9.85 -48.32
N ALA A 61 3.15 -10.13 -49.42
CA ALA A 61 3.70 -9.12 -50.34
C ALA A 61 3.84 -9.60 -51.81
N ARG A 62 3.69 -8.63 -52.73
CA ARG A 62 3.53 -8.62 -54.21
C ARG A 62 4.64 -9.26 -55.07
N ALA A 63 4.32 -9.68 -56.31
CA ALA A 63 4.53 -8.93 -57.59
C ALA A 63 4.79 -9.80 -58.87
N ARG A 64 4.13 -9.42 -59.99
CA ARG A 64 4.51 -9.54 -61.44
C ARG A 64 4.55 -10.94 -62.09
N PHE A 65 4.47 -11.14 -63.41
CA PHE A 65 3.73 -10.59 -64.57
C PHE A 65 3.99 -11.62 -65.73
N SER A 66 3.15 -11.60 -66.76
CA SER A 66 3.39 -12.08 -68.15
C SER A 66 3.07 -13.53 -68.57
N THR A 67 2.10 -13.62 -69.50
CA THR A 67 1.70 -14.70 -70.43
C THR A 67 2.81 -15.04 -71.48
N PRO A 68 2.81 -16.17 -72.24
CA PRO A 68 1.93 -16.35 -73.43
C PRO A 68 1.55 -17.78 -73.91
N ILE A 69 0.38 -17.85 -74.57
CA ILE A 69 0.03 -18.47 -75.89
C ILE A 69 0.16 -20.01 -76.16
N GLY A 70 -0.96 -20.57 -76.65
CA GLY A 70 -1.06 -21.69 -77.63
C GLY A 70 -1.67 -22.98 -77.06
N GLY A 71 -2.65 -23.68 -77.64
CA GLY A 71 -3.42 -23.57 -78.88
C GLY A 71 -3.99 -24.97 -79.23
N LYS A 72 -5.24 -25.01 -79.74
CA LYS A 72 -5.84 -26.02 -80.67
C LYS A 72 -6.13 -27.44 -80.16
N VAL A 73 -7.11 -28.24 -80.62
CA VAL A 73 -8.46 -28.20 -81.27
C VAL A 73 -8.94 -29.69 -81.16
N LEU A 74 -10.25 -29.95 -81.30
CA LEU A 74 -10.92 -31.24 -81.65
C LEU A 74 -11.23 -32.12 -80.42
N ASN A 75 -12.36 -32.83 -80.30
CA ASN A 75 -13.40 -33.19 -81.26
C ASN A 75 -14.67 -33.59 -80.51
N ASN A 76 -15.80 -33.45 -81.22
CA ASN A 76 -17.14 -33.84 -80.82
C ASN A 76 -17.35 -35.34 -81.11
N THR A 77 -17.69 -36.15 -80.11
CA THR A 77 -18.20 -37.51 -80.36
C THR A 77 -19.22 -37.91 -79.30
N ALA A 78 -20.37 -38.33 -79.81
CA ALA A 78 -21.53 -38.82 -79.09
C ALA A 78 -21.22 -39.99 -78.14
N TYR A 79 -21.85 -40.01 -76.97
CA TYR A 79 -22.20 -41.26 -76.30
C TYR A 79 -23.52 -41.13 -75.53
N HIS A 80 -24.44 -42.01 -75.88
CA HIS A 80 -25.74 -42.28 -75.27
C HIS A 80 -25.68 -42.45 -73.74
N PRO A 81 -26.64 -41.91 -72.97
CA PRO A 81 -27.00 -42.48 -71.68
C PRO A 81 -28.14 -43.51 -71.81
N ALA A 82 -27.83 -44.73 -71.41
CA ALA A 82 -28.75 -45.84 -71.12
C ALA A 82 -29.61 -45.54 -69.86
N PRO A 83 -30.65 -46.34 -69.56
CA PRO A 83 -31.99 -45.82 -69.25
C PRO A 83 -32.28 -45.47 -67.79
N MET A 84 -33.23 -44.54 -67.68
CA MET A 84 -33.94 -44.04 -66.51
C MET A 84 -34.46 -45.13 -65.56
N ARG A 85 -34.21 -44.94 -64.26
CA ARG A 85 -34.94 -45.61 -63.17
C ARG A 85 -35.92 -44.62 -62.56
N GLY A 86 -37.21 -44.83 -62.83
CA GLY A 86 -38.30 -44.33 -61.98
C GLY A 86 -39.08 -43.11 -62.49
N GLY A 87 -40.28 -43.37 -63.04
CA GLY A 87 -41.44 -42.51 -62.77
C GLY A 87 -41.88 -41.51 -63.84
N ASN A 88 -42.46 -41.97 -64.96
CA ASN A 88 -43.86 -41.63 -65.32
C ASN A 88 -44.30 -42.25 -66.65
N ARG A 89 -45.24 -43.20 -66.61
CA ARG A 89 -45.87 -43.89 -67.76
C ARG A 89 -46.67 -42.98 -68.72
N ARG A 90 -46.65 -41.66 -68.54
CA ARG A 90 -47.36 -40.68 -69.39
C ARG A 90 -46.52 -40.19 -70.58
N HIS A 91 -45.19 -40.14 -70.45
CA HIS A 91 -44.30 -39.66 -71.53
C HIS A 91 -44.06 -40.71 -72.64
N PHE A 92 -44.06 -42.01 -72.32
CA PHE A 92 -43.90 -43.10 -73.31
C PHE A 92 -45.13 -43.24 -74.24
N ARG A 93 -46.33 -42.99 -73.70
CA ARG A 93 -47.59 -43.00 -74.48
C ARG A 93 -47.68 -41.83 -75.47
N ILE A 94 -47.18 -40.65 -75.08
CA ILE A 94 -47.13 -39.47 -75.94
C ILE A 94 -46.10 -39.68 -77.07
N TYR A 95 -44.93 -40.27 -76.76
CA TYR A 95 -43.91 -40.60 -77.77
C TYR A 95 -44.40 -41.65 -78.80
N CYS A 96 -45.05 -42.73 -78.37
CA CYS A 96 -45.61 -43.73 -79.30
C CYS A 96 -46.79 -43.19 -80.14
N MET A 97 -47.63 -42.30 -79.61
CA MET A 97 -48.70 -41.67 -80.42
C MET A 97 -48.14 -40.71 -81.47
N LEU A 98 -47.11 -39.92 -81.14
CA LEU A 98 -46.45 -39.02 -82.09
C LEU A 98 -45.66 -39.80 -83.17
N TYR A 99 -45.12 -40.97 -82.84
CA TYR A 99 -44.46 -41.88 -83.79
C TYR A 99 -45.47 -42.63 -84.70
N TYR A 100 -46.60 -43.13 -84.17
CA TYR A 100 -47.61 -43.82 -84.98
C TYR A 100 -48.45 -42.87 -85.86
N ALA A 101 -48.69 -41.63 -85.42
CA ALA A 101 -49.43 -40.62 -86.20
C ALA A 101 -48.62 -40.08 -87.40
N THR A 102 -47.29 -40.05 -87.30
CA THR A 102 -46.41 -39.63 -88.40
C THR A 102 -46.15 -40.76 -89.41
N TYR A 103 -46.16 -42.03 -88.98
CA TYR A 103 -45.96 -43.20 -89.86
C TYR A 103 -47.21 -43.56 -90.69
N ASN A 104 -48.42 -43.34 -90.16
CA ASN A 104 -49.68 -43.69 -90.86
C ASN A 104 -50.04 -42.77 -92.04
N LYS A 105 -49.30 -41.68 -92.25
CA LYS A 105 -49.50 -40.74 -93.37
C LYS A 105 -48.81 -41.19 -94.67
N TYR A 106 -47.92 -42.18 -94.61
CA TYR A 106 -47.15 -42.68 -95.76
C TYR A 106 -47.48 -44.13 -96.18
N ALA A 107 -48.37 -44.82 -95.47
CA ALA A 107 -48.70 -46.24 -95.70
C ALA A 107 -50.07 -46.48 -96.38
N ARG A 108 -50.66 -45.46 -97.00
CA ARG A 108 -51.81 -45.60 -97.91
C ARG A 108 -51.47 -44.98 -99.26
N GLY A 109 -51.11 -45.84 -100.20
CA GLY A 109 -51.11 -45.47 -101.60
C GLY A 109 -50.09 -46.24 -102.41
N GLU A 110 -50.32 -47.54 -102.62
CA GLU A 110 -49.83 -48.23 -103.82
C GLU A 110 -50.53 -49.60 -103.95
N MET A 111 -51.72 -49.58 -104.54
CA MET A 111 -52.32 -50.72 -105.24
C MET A 111 -52.55 -50.25 -106.67
N THR A 112 -51.69 -50.69 -107.58
CA THR A 112 -51.85 -50.47 -109.03
C THR A 112 -53.08 -51.23 -109.52
N MET A 113 -54.13 -50.54 -109.97
CA MET A 113 -54.96 -50.94 -111.11
C MET A 113 -55.87 -49.78 -111.54
N ALA A 114 -55.76 -49.41 -112.81
CA ALA A 114 -56.42 -48.32 -113.53
C ALA A 114 -55.91 -46.91 -113.22
N LEU A 115 -55.49 -46.20 -114.26
CA LEU A 115 -55.16 -44.77 -114.23
C LEU A 115 -56.41 -44.03 -113.73
N THR A 116 -56.36 -43.49 -112.51
CA THR A 116 -57.56 -42.95 -111.84
C THR A 116 -57.82 -41.51 -112.28
N HIS A 117 -59.07 -41.06 -112.19
CA HIS A 117 -59.43 -39.67 -112.47
C HIS A 117 -58.60 -38.69 -111.62
N GLU A 118 -58.32 -39.04 -110.37
CA GLU A 118 -57.53 -38.23 -109.43
C GLU A 118 -56.06 -38.07 -109.87
N GLN A 119 -55.46 -39.10 -110.44
CA GLN A 119 -54.11 -39.02 -111.02
C GLN A 119 -54.08 -38.09 -112.23
N VAL A 120 -55.10 -38.17 -113.10
CA VAL A 120 -55.25 -37.24 -114.24
C VAL A 120 -55.46 -35.81 -113.77
N HIS A 121 -56.25 -35.59 -112.71
CA HIS A 121 -56.52 -34.27 -112.14
C HIS A 121 -55.26 -33.64 -111.55
N SER A 122 -54.53 -34.39 -110.71
CA SER A 122 -53.28 -33.93 -110.11
C SER A 122 -52.21 -33.59 -111.15
N THR A 123 -52.07 -34.42 -112.19
CA THR A 123 -51.16 -34.11 -113.31
C THR A 123 -51.64 -32.91 -114.13
N ALA A 124 -52.95 -32.74 -114.34
CA ALA A 124 -53.50 -31.57 -115.02
C ALA A 124 -53.27 -30.28 -114.20
N ASP A 125 -53.42 -30.32 -112.87
CA ASP A 125 -53.13 -29.19 -111.97
C ASP A 125 -51.64 -28.83 -111.99
N GLN A 126 -50.74 -29.83 -112.00
CA GLN A 126 -49.30 -29.60 -112.10
C GLN A 126 -48.91 -28.92 -113.42
N ILE A 127 -49.48 -29.37 -114.54
CA ILE A 127 -49.24 -28.76 -115.85
C ILE A 127 -49.82 -27.34 -115.90
N ALA A 128 -51.02 -27.13 -115.34
CA ALA A 128 -51.64 -25.81 -115.26
C ALA A 128 -50.85 -24.83 -114.36
N ALA A 129 -50.30 -25.30 -113.23
CA ALA A 129 -49.45 -24.51 -112.33
C ALA A 129 -48.11 -24.10 -112.97
N GLN A 130 -47.64 -24.88 -113.97
CA GLN A 130 -46.48 -24.54 -114.79
C GLN A 130 -46.81 -23.53 -115.91
N GLY A 131 -48.06 -23.08 -116.02
CA GLY A 131 -48.52 -22.11 -117.01
C GLY A 131 -48.82 -22.69 -118.40
N GLU A 132 -48.75 -24.02 -118.58
CA GLU A 132 -49.07 -24.70 -119.82
C GLU A 132 -50.53 -25.18 -119.83
N LYS A 133 -51.18 -25.22 -121.02
CA LYS A 133 -52.54 -25.76 -121.13
C LYS A 133 -52.51 -27.28 -121.05
N PRO A 134 -53.16 -27.92 -120.05
CA PRO A 134 -53.21 -29.37 -119.95
C PRO A 134 -53.99 -29.95 -121.14
N THR A 135 -53.27 -30.59 -122.07
CA THR A 135 -53.83 -31.29 -123.23
C THR A 135 -53.78 -32.80 -122.98
N LEU A 136 -54.62 -33.57 -123.67
CA LEU A 136 -54.63 -35.04 -123.52
C LEU A 136 -53.26 -35.67 -123.82
N ALA A 137 -52.49 -35.07 -124.73
CA ALA A 137 -51.14 -35.51 -125.08
C ALA A 137 -50.12 -35.19 -123.98
N SER A 138 -50.16 -34.00 -123.37
CA SER A 138 -49.23 -33.62 -122.31
C SER A 138 -49.47 -34.41 -121.03
N ILE A 139 -50.74 -34.63 -120.67
CA ILE A 139 -51.12 -35.47 -119.52
C ILE A 139 -50.68 -36.93 -119.73
N ARG A 140 -50.92 -37.50 -120.92
CA ARG A 140 -50.50 -38.88 -121.22
C ARG A 140 -48.98 -39.05 -121.21
N LYS A 141 -48.23 -38.05 -121.70
CA LYS A 141 -46.77 -38.05 -121.66
C LYS A 141 -46.25 -38.00 -120.23
N ALA A 142 -46.85 -37.17 -119.37
CA ALA A 142 -46.48 -37.05 -117.97
C ALA A 142 -46.83 -38.30 -117.14
N LEU A 143 -47.94 -38.97 -117.45
CA LEU A 143 -48.37 -40.20 -116.77
C LEU A 143 -47.72 -41.48 -117.33
N GLY A 144 -46.99 -41.40 -118.43
CA GLY A 144 -46.28 -42.55 -119.03
C GLY A 144 -47.15 -43.56 -119.78
N GLY A 145 -48.46 -43.33 -119.94
CA GLY A 145 -49.37 -44.25 -120.63
C GLY A 145 -50.86 -44.00 -120.29
N GLY A 146 -51.76 -44.78 -120.90
CA GLY A 146 -53.22 -44.71 -120.67
C GLY A 146 -54.08 -44.60 -121.94
N SER A 147 -55.32 -45.07 -121.88
CA SER A 147 -56.29 -44.91 -122.98
C SER A 147 -56.73 -43.45 -123.08
N PHE A 148 -56.75 -42.89 -124.30
CA PHE A 148 -57.23 -41.53 -124.53
C PHE A 148 -58.69 -41.32 -124.12
N THR A 149 -59.52 -42.37 -124.12
CA THR A 149 -60.92 -42.31 -123.68
C THR A 149 -61.03 -42.04 -122.18
N THR A 150 -60.30 -42.78 -121.35
CA THR A 150 -60.27 -42.62 -119.89
C THR A 150 -59.66 -41.29 -119.47
N ILE A 151 -58.58 -40.86 -120.13
CA ILE A 151 -57.96 -39.55 -119.86
C ILE A 151 -58.90 -38.41 -120.27
N SER A 152 -59.63 -38.55 -121.39
CA SER A 152 -60.58 -37.53 -121.83
C SER A 152 -61.75 -37.36 -120.86
N GLU A 153 -62.29 -38.46 -120.34
CA GLU A 153 -63.37 -38.45 -119.34
C GLU A 153 -62.91 -37.79 -118.04
N ALA A 154 -61.70 -38.12 -117.57
CA ALA A 154 -61.11 -37.50 -116.38
C ALA A 154 -60.74 -36.03 -116.58
N MET A 155 -60.24 -35.64 -117.75
CA MET A 155 -59.92 -34.24 -118.05
C MET A 155 -61.20 -33.41 -118.23
N GLN A 156 -62.32 -34.02 -118.64
CA GLN A 156 -63.62 -33.36 -118.66
C GLN A 156 -64.15 -33.12 -117.25
N SER A 157 -64.04 -34.09 -116.34
CA SER A 157 -64.40 -33.88 -114.93
C SER A 157 -63.45 -32.88 -114.23
N TRP A 158 -62.17 -32.85 -114.60
CA TRP A 158 -61.20 -31.87 -114.11
C TRP A 158 -61.57 -30.45 -114.56
N ARG A 159 -61.88 -30.27 -115.85
CA ARG A 159 -62.34 -28.99 -116.38
C ARG A 159 -63.61 -28.52 -115.67
N GLN A 160 -64.55 -29.42 -115.39
CA GLN A 160 -65.76 -29.08 -114.62
C GLN A 160 -65.46 -28.71 -113.15
N GLN A 161 -64.52 -29.38 -112.50
CA GLN A 161 -64.08 -29.08 -111.13
C GLN A 161 -63.40 -27.71 -111.07
N GLN A 162 -62.44 -27.45 -111.96
CA GLN A 162 -61.77 -26.16 -112.06
C GLN A 162 -62.75 -25.04 -112.41
N GLN A 163 -63.73 -25.30 -113.28
CA GLN A 163 -64.76 -24.32 -113.60
C GLN A 163 -65.70 -24.06 -112.41
N LYS A 164 -65.94 -25.04 -111.53
CA LYS A 164 -66.66 -24.84 -110.25
C LYS A 164 -65.83 -24.11 -109.21
N GLU A 165 -64.54 -24.43 -109.05
CA GLU A 165 -63.64 -23.76 -108.11
C GLU A 165 -63.34 -22.33 -108.54
N HIS A 166 -63.12 -22.08 -109.83
CA HIS A 166 -63.08 -20.73 -110.39
C HIS A 166 -64.42 -20.00 -110.23
N ALA A 167 -65.57 -20.68 -110.41
CA ALA A 167 -66.87 -20.06 -110.16
C ALA A 167 -67.11 -19.73 -108.67
N LEU A 168 -66.55 -20.51 -107.74
CA LEU A 168 -66.58 -20.24 -106.29
C LEU A 168 -65.60 -19.13 -105.90
N ALA A 169 -64.43 -19.05 -106.53
CA ALA A 169 -63.47 -17.95 -106.36
C ALA A 169 -63.95 -16.64 -107.00
N GLU A 170 -64.77 -16.72 -108.07
CA GLU A 170 -65.46 -15.58 -108.69
C GLU A 170 -66.71 -15.13 -107.93
N ILE A 171 -67.09 -15.79 -106.82
CA ILE A 171 -68.06 -15.22 -105.88
C ILE A 171 -67.41 -13.98 -105.26
N ARG A 172 -67.62 -12.83 -105.90
CA ARG A 172 -67.35 -11.53 -105.34
C ARG A 172 -68.22 -11.39 -104.11
N VAL A 173 -67.60 -11.53 -102.94
CA VAL A 173 -68.21 -11.11 -101.68
C VAL A 173 -68.65 -9.65 -101.88
N PRO A 174 -69.94 -9.32 -101.73
CA PRO A 174 -70.43 -7.97 -101.94
C PRO A 174 -69.62 -6.97 -101.10
N GLU A 175 -69.20 -5.85 -101.70
CA GLU A 175 -68.33 -4.86 -101.03
C GLU A 175 -68.89 -4.42 -99.66
N ALA A 176 -70.22 -4.31 -99.54
CA ALA A 176 -70.90 -3.99 -98.28
C ALA A 176 -70.63 -4.99 -97.13
N VAL A 177 -70.42 -6.29 -97.43
CA VAL A 177 -70.09 -7.30 -96.42
C VAL A 177 -68.62 -7.18 -96.02
N THR A 178 -67.73 -6.95 -96.99
CA THR A 178 -66.29 -6.74 -96.76
C THR A 178 -66.03 -5.47 -95.93
N GLU A 179 -66.70 -4.36 -96.23
CA GLU A 179 -66.62 -3.12 -95.46
C GLU A 179 -67.06 -3.31 -94.01
N ARG A 180 -68.19 -4.00 -93.78
CA ARG A 180 -68.67 -4.31 -92.42
C ARG A 180 -67.71 -5.21 -91.66
N LEU A 181 -67.11 -6.19 -92.33
CA LEU A 181 -66.10 -7.06 -91.73
C LEU A 181 -64.83 -6.28 -91.37
N GLN A 182 -64.35 -5.39 -92.25
CA GLN A 182 -63.21 -4.51 -91.99
C GLN A 182 -63.49 -3.53 -90.83
N GLN A 183 -64.70 -2.97 -90.75
CA GLN A 183 -65.13 -2.14 -89.63
C GLN A 183 -65.15 -2.94 -88.31
N LEU A 184 -65.65 -4.17 -88.32
CA LEU A 184 -65.64 -5.04 -87.14
C LEU A 184 -64.21 -5.41 -86.73
N GLN A 185 -63.33 -5.71 -87.69
CA GLN A 185 -61.90 -5.97 -87.44
C GLN A 185 -61.21 -4.75 -86.83
N ALA A 186 -61.43 -3.56 -87.39
CA ALA A 186 -60.89 -2.31 -86.85
C ALA A 186 -61.43 -2.01 -85.45
N ALA A 187 -62.73 -2.23 -85.21
CA ALA A 187 -63.34 -2.04 -83.90
C ALA A 187 -62.80 -3.05 -82.86
N ALA A 188 -62.68 -4.34 -83.22
CA ALA A 188 -62.13 -5.37 -82.37
C ALA A 188 -60.65 -5.10 -82.04
N TRP A 189 -59.86 -4.71 -83.04
CA TRP A 189 -58.46 -4.33 -82.85
C TRP A 189 -58.31 -3.10 -81.96
N ARG A 190 -59.14 -2.06 -82.18
CA ARG A 190 -59.16 -0.87 -81.35
C ARG A 190 -59.49 -1.19 -79.89
N THR A 191 -60.54 -1.97 -79.63
CA THR A 191 -60.89 -2.40 -78.26
C THR A 191 -59.78 -3.23 -77.63
N ALA A 192 -59.15 -4.13 -78.38
CA ALA A 192 -58.02 -4.92 -77.89
C ALA A 192 -56.81 -4.05 -77.54
N MET A 193 -56.49 -3.05 -78.39
CA MET A 193 -55.41 -2.09 -78.13
C MET A 193 -55.72 -1.17 -76.95
N GLU A 194 -56.94 -0.67 -76.83
CA GLU A 194 -57.39 0.15 -75.69
C GLU A 194 -57.26 -0.63 -74.37
N GLU A 195 -57.70 -1.91 -74.33
CA GLU A 195 -57.57 -2.76 -73.14
C GLU A 195 -56.11 -3.13 -72.84
N ALA A 196 -55.29 -3.38 -73.86
CA ALA A 196 -53.87 -3.65 -73.70
C ALA A 196 -53.11 -2.43 -73.13
N GLU A 197 -53.37 -1.23 -73.67
CA GLU A 197 -52.77 0.01 -73.17
C GLU A 197 -53.26 0.35 -71.76
N ARG A 198 -54.55 0.10 -71.46
CA ARG A 198 -55.09 0.25 -70.10
C ARG A 198 -54.40 -0.68 -69.10
N ARG A 199 -54.14 -1.95 -69.46
CA ARG A 199 -53.39 -2.88 -68.60
C ARG A 199 -51.93 -2.49 -68.47
N LEU A 200 -51.27 -2.13 -69.57
CA LEU A 200 -49.86 -1.74 -69.58
C LEU A 200 -49.63 -0.46 -68.74
N SER A 201 -50.51 0.53 -68.86
CA SER A 201 -50.46 1.75 -68.04
C SER A 201 -50.71 1.45 -66.56
N ALA A 202 -51.66 0.57 -66.23
CA ALA A 202 -51.92 0.14 -64.85
C ALA A 202 -50.73 -0.64 -64.25
N GLU A 203 -50.12 -1.57 -65.00
CA GLU A 203 -48.95 -2.31 -64.55
C GLU A 203 -47.73 -1.40 -64.37
N ARG A 204 -47.50 -0.45 -65.28
CA ARG A 204 -46.44 0.55 -65.14
C ARG A 204 -46.67 1.41 -63.91
N ALA A 205 -47.90 1.86 -63.66
CA ALA A 205 -48.23 2.63 -62.47
C ALA A 205 -47.99 1.80 -61.19
N ALA A 206 -48.43 0.54 -61.14
CA ALA A 206 -48.21 -0.35 -60.00
C ALA A 206 -46.72 -0.66 -59.78
N LEU A 207 -45.95 -0.86 -60.86
CA LEU A 207 -44.50 -1.08 -60.78
C LEU A 207 -43.77 0.16 -60.27
N ASN A 208 -44.13 1.35 -60.78
CA ASN A 208 -43.54 2.61 -60.33
C ASN A 208 -43.85 2.87 -58.85
N GLU A 209 -45.08 2.60 -58.41
CA GLU A 209 -45.46 2.70 -57.00
C GLU A 209 -44.67 1.72 -56.13
N SER A 210 -44.54 0.46 -56.56
CA SER A 210 -43.74 -0.54 -55.86
C SER A 210 -42.25 -0.16 -55.80
N GLN A 211 -41.70 0.40 -56.87
CA GLN A 211 -40.32 0.89 -56.91
C GLN A 211 -40.13 2.08 -55.97
N ALA A 212 -41.06 3.05 -55.97
CA ALA A 212 -41.01 4.19 -55.08
C ALA A 212 -41.10 3.76 -53.60
N SER A 213 -42.02 2.85 -53.27
CA SER A 213 -42.15 2.29 -51.92
C SER A 213 -40.89 1.53 -51.48
N ALA A 214 -40.31 0.70 -52.36
CA ALA A 214 -39.07 -0.02 -52.05
C ALA A 214 -37.89 0.94 -51.87
N GLN A 215 -37.77 1.99 -52.69
CA GLN A 215 -36.74 3.01 -52.54
C GLN A 215 -36.90 3.79 -51.23
N ALA A 216 -38.13 4.15 -50.85
CA ALA A 216 -38.41 4.80 -49.57
C ALA A 216 -38.03 3.91 -48.39
N ALA A 217 -38.37 2.61 -48.42
CA ALA A 217 -38.00 1.67 -47.37
C ALA A 217 -36.47 1.47 -47.26
N VAL A 218 -35.76 1.42 -48.39
CA VAL A 218 -34.28 1.36 -48.39
C VAL A 218 -33.67 2.64 -47.82
N HIS A 219 -34.23 3.81 -48.14
CA HIS A 219 -33.78 5.08 -47.59
C HIS A 219 -33.95 5.15 -46.07
N GLU A 220 -35.14 4.81 -45.58
CA GLU A 220 -35.42 4.76 -44.13
C GLU A 220 -34.51 3.75 -43.41
N ALA A 221 -34.30 2.57 -44.00
CA ALA A 221 -33.37 1.59 -43.45
C ALA A 221 -31.93 2.11 -43.41
N GLN A 222 -31.48 2.85 -44.42
CA GLN A 222 -30.14 3.45 -44.44
C GLN A 222 -30.00 4.55 -43.38
N GLU A 223 -31.02 5.38 -43.18
CA GLU A 223 -31.02 6.38 -42.11
C GLU A 223 -30.97 5.73 -40.72
N ALA A 224 -31.72 4.64 -40.53
CA ALA A 224 -31.69 3.86 -39.29
C ALA A 224 -30.31 3.22 -39.05
N VAL A 225 -29.69 2.64 -40.09
CA VAL A 225 -28.33 2.09 -40.01
C VAL A 225 -27.32 3.17 -39.66
N ASN A 226 -27.34 4.30 -40.36
CA ASN A 226 -26.42 5.41 -40.07
C ASN A 226 -26.58 5.90 -38.62
N THR A 227 -27.82 6.00 -38.12
CA THR A 227 -28.09 6.39 -36.74
C THR A 227 -27.48 5.37 -35.77
N LEU A 228 -27.75 4.08 -35.96
CA LEU A 228 -27.21 3.02 -35.11
C LEU A 228 -25.67 2.93 -35.16
N GLU A 229 -25.05 3.17 -36.31
CA GLU A 229 -23.60 3.24 -36.45
C GLU A 229 -23.03 4.41 -35.63
N THR A 230 -23.64 5.60 -35.71
CA THR A 230 -23.20 6.75 -34.91
C THR A 230 -23.39 6.53 -33.41
N GLU A 231 -24.49 5.89 -32.99
CA GLU A 231 -24.72 5.54 -31.59
C GLU A 231 -23.71 4.49 -31.10
N ALA A 232 -23.39 3.48 -31.93
CA ALA A 232 -22.39 2.46 -31.61
C ALA A 232 -21.00 3.07 -31.45
N GLU A 233 -20.60 3.99 -32.34
CA GLU A 233 -19.34 4.73 -32.22
C GLU A 233 -19.31 5.56 -30.93
N GLN A 234 -20.38 6.27 -30.60
CA GLN A 234 -20.48 7.03 -29.36
C GLN A 234 -20.34 6.11 -28.13
N LYS A 235 -21.02 4.96 -28.11
CA LYS A 235 -20.89 3.99 -27.01
C LYS A 235 -19.48 3.43 -26.90
N ASP A 236 -18.81 3.15 -28.01
CA ASP A 236 -17.41 2.71 -28.00
C ASP A 236 -16.48 3.77 -27.43
N THR A 237 -16.69 5.05 -27.77
CA THR A 237 -15.91 6.16 -27.18
C THR A 237 -16.18 6.31 -25.68
N ASP A 238 -17.42 6.16 -25.24
CA ASP A 238 -17.79 6.19 -23.83
C ASP A 238 -17.19 5.02 -23.05
N VAL A 239 -17.23 3.81 -23.60
CA VAL A 239 -16.62 2.62 -22.97
C VAL A 239 -15.12 2.82 -22.81
N ARG A 240 -14.42 3.30 -23.84
CA ARG A 240 -12.98 3.59 -23.74
C ARG A 240 -12.70 4.66 -22.69
N ARG A 241 -13.49 5.73 -22.67
CA ARG A 241 -13.37 6.80 -21.68
C ARG A 241 -13.57 6.26 -20.26
N LEU A 242 -14.59 5.45 -20.04
CA LEU A 242 -14.87 4.83 -18.74
C LEU A 242 -13.78 3.87 -18.32
N GLN A 243 -13.23 3.06 -19.25
CA GLN A 243 -12.09 2.19 -18.97
C GLN A 243 -10.88 2.99 -18.50
N THR A 244 -10.52 4.07 -19.19
CA THR A 244 -9.43 4.96 -18.76
C THR A 244 -9.73 5.61 -17.39
N GLN A 245 -10.98 6.00 -17.13
CA GLN A 245 -11.38 6.54 -15.82
C GLN A 245 -11.24 5.50 -14.70
N VAL A 246 -11.59 4.23 -14.95
CA VAL A 246 -11.42 3.15 -13.99
C VAL A 246 -9.94 2.87 -13.75
N GLU A 247 -9.13 2.74 -14.79
CA GLU A 247 -7.68 2.50 -14.66
C GLU A 247 -6.98 3.62 -13.89
N THR A 248 -7.34 4.88 -14.16
CA THR A 248 -6.79 6.03 -13.43
C THR A 248 -7.27 6.07 -11.98
N ALA A 249 -8.53 5.78 -11.71
CA ALA A 249 -9.06 5.68 -10.34
C ALA A 249 -8.40 4.54 -9.55
N GLU A 250 -8.17 3.38 -10.17
CA GLU A 250 -7.46 2.25 -9.57
C GLU A 250 -6.01 2.58 -9.26
N ALA A 251 -5.31 3.27 -10.17
CA ALA A 251 -3.95 3.75 -9.93
C ALA A 251 -3.89 4.72 -8.74
N VAL A 252 -4.78 5.72 -8.71
CA VAL A 252 -4.88 6.68 -7.59
C VAL A 252 -5.22 5.97 -6.28
N ALA A 253 -6.14 5.00 -6.29
CA ALA A 253 -6.50 4.24 -5.10
C ALA A 253 -5.33 3.39 -4.59
N LYS A 254 -4.55 2.79 -5.49
CA LYS A 254 -3.35 2.02 -5.15
C LYS A 254 -2.28 2.90 -4.53
N ASP A 255 -2.02 4.07 -5.10
CA ASP A 255 -1.05 5.04 -4.57
C ASP A 255 -1.50 5.61 -3.22
N ALA A 256 -2.80 5.88 -3.05
CA ALA A 256 -3.35 6.29 -1.77
C ALA A 256 -3.21 5.20 -0.70
N LEU A 257 -3.40 3.93 -1.06
CA LEU A 257 -3.21 2.79 -0.15
C LEU A 257 -1.74 2.58 0.22
N SER A 258 -0.79 2.74 -0.71
CA SER A 258 0.64 2.68 -0.39
C SER A 258 1.05 3.84 0.52
N GLY A 259 0.64 5.08 0.20
CA GLY A 259 0.91 6.24 1.03
C GLY A 259 0.32 6.10 2.45
N LYS A 260 -0.89 5.53 2.57
CA LYS A 260 -1.49 5.24 3.88
C LYS A 260 -0.69 4.19 4.66
N ARG A 261 -0.17 3.15 4.01
CA ARG A 261 0.67 2.12 4.66
C ARG A 261 1.99 2.69 5.15
N GLU A 262 2.64 3.52 4.34
CA GLU A 262 3.88 4.21 4.71
C GLU A 262 3.66 5.15 5.91
N ALA A 263 2.58 5.95 5.87
CA ALA A 263 2.21 6.82 6.99
C ALA A 263 1.93 6.02 8.27
N GLN A 264 1.25 4.87 8.17
CA GLN A 264 0.98 3.99 9.31
C GLN A 264 2.28 3.40 9.87
N GLN A 265 3.18 2.91 9.03
CA GLN A 265 4.49 2.40 9.47
C GLN A 265 5.32 3.49 10.15
N GLN A 266 5.26 4.72 9.66
CA GLN A 266 5.94 5.85 10.28
C GLN A 266 5.31 6.24 11.63
N LEU A 267 3.99 6.17 11.75
CA LEU A 267 3.30 6.37 13.04
C LEU A 267 3.67 5.27 14.05
N ASP A 268 3.70 4.01 13.61
CA ASP A 268 4.04 2.89 14.49
C ASP A 268 5.52 2.95 14.94
N SER A 269 6.44 3.32 14.04
CA SER A 269 7.86 3.48 14.38
C SER A 269 8.10 4.65 15.34
N THR A 270 7.47 5.81 15.09
CA THR A 270 7.57 6.97 15.99
C THR A 270 6.92 6.69 17.34
N LYS A 271 5.80 5.96 17.38
CA LYS A 271 5.19 5.50 18.62
C LYS A 271 6.14 4.61 19.42
N ALA A 272 6.76 3.61 18.79
CA ALA A 272 7.73 2.74 19.45
C ALA A 272 8.93 3.52 20.02
N GLN A 273 9.46 4.49 19.25
CA GLN A 273 10.55 5.37 19.72
C GLN A 273 10.12 6.22 20.92
N LEU A 274 8.88 6.72 20.93
CA LEU A 274 8.35 7.50 22.05
C LEU A 274 8.16 6.61 23.29
N GLU A 275 7.63 5.40 23.13
CA GLU A 275 7.47 4.42 24.21
C GLU A 275 8.83 4.05 24.84
N GLU A 276 9.85 3.81 24.03
CA GLU A 276 11.22 3.56 24.50
C GLU A 276 11.80 4.77 25.27
N ARG A 277 11.60 5.99 24.74
CA ARG A 277 12.07 7.21 25.42
C ARG A 277 11.34 7.44 26.74
N ILE A 278 10.04 7.17 26.81
CA ILE A 278 9.26 7.27 28.05
C ILE A 278 9.78 6.28 29.07
N ALA A 279 9.92 5.00 28.71
CA ALA A 279 10.47 3.98 29.60
C ALA A 279 11.88 4.35 30.11
N GLY A 280 12.74 4.86 29.22
CA GLY A 280 14.08 5.34 29.60
C GLY A 280 14.05 6.54 30.55
N LEU A 281 13.09 7.46 30.39
CA LEU A 281 12.91 8.60 31.30
C LEU A 281 12.34 8.17 32.66
N GLU A 282 11.40 7.23 32.68
CA GLU A 282 10.84 6.66 33.90
C GLU A 282 11.91 5.92 34.73
N GLN A 283 12.78 5.17 34.06
CA GLN A 283 13.92 4.53 34.72
C GLN A 283 14.88 5.57 35.32
N ARG A 284 15.29 6.57 34.55
CA ARG A 284 16.17 7.65 35.05
C ARG A 284 15.55 8.43 36.21
N LEU A 285 14.24 8.66 36.18
CA LEU A 285 13.54 9.30 37.28
C LEU A 285 13.57 8.45 38.54
N THR A 286 13.37 7.14 38.40
CA THR A 286 13.46 6.18 39.51
C THR A 286 14.87 6.17 40.11
N ASP A 287 15.89 6.07 39.26
CA ASP A 287 17.30 6.10 39.67
C ASP A 287 17.65 7.42 40.38
N ALA A 288 17.15 8.55 39.86
CA ALA A 288 17.35 9.87 40.48
C ALA A 288 16.66 10.00 41.83
N ILE A 289 15.46 9.43 42.00
CA ILE A 289 14.74 9.39 43.28
C ILE A 289 15.53 8.58 44.31
N GLU A 290 16.02 7.39 43.93
CA GLU A 290 16.80 6.55 44.85
C GLU A 290 18.17 7.17 45.19
N ALA A 291 18.84 7.79 44.20
CA ALA A 291 20.07 8.55 44.45
C ALA A 291 19.83 9.73 45.40
N ARG A 292 18.71 10.44 45.25
CA ARG A 292 18.32 11.54 46.15
C ARG A 292 18.05 11.04 47.57
N LYS A 293 17.29 9.95 47.73
CA LYS A 293 17.06 9.34 49.06
C LYS A 293 18.36 8.92 49.72
N ALA A 294 19.28 8.31 48.97
CA ALA A 294 20.58 7.93 49.48
C ALA A 294 21.43 9.15 49.88
N ALA A 295 21.36 10.24 49.13
CA ALA A 295 22.02 11.50 49.50
C ALA A 295 21.44 12.11 50.78
N GLU A 296 20.11 12.16 50.89
CA GLU A 296 19.41 12.66 52.09
C GLU A 296 19.77 11.84 53.34
N GLN A 297 19.81 10.50 53.23
CA GLN A 297 20.28 9.63 54.32
C GLN A 297 21.73 9.91 54.71
N ARG A 298 22.61 10.20 53.76
CA ARG A 298 24.01 10.57 54.04
C ARG A 298 24.12 11.91 54.74
N GLU A 299 23.30 12.89 54.34
CA GLU A 299 23.24 14.20 55.00
C GLU A 299 22.75 14.10 56.44
N VAL A 300 21.67 13.33 56.68
CA VAL A 300 21.18 13.05 58.04
C VAL A 300 22.28 12.38 58.88
N ALA A 301 22.92 11.34 58.37
CA ALA A 301 24.01 10.65 59.08
C ALA A 301 25.25 11.54 59.30
N ALA A 302 25.53 12.48 58.40
CA ALA A 302 26.60 13.46 58.58
C ALA A 302 26.24 14.48 59.66
N ASN A 303 24.99 14.96 59.68
CA ASN A 303 24.51 15.88 60.72
C ASN A 303 24.52 15.22 62.10
N GLU A 304 24.09 13.96 62.24
CA GLU A 304 24.20 13.22 63.50
C GLU A 304 25.65 13.08 64.00
N LYS A 305 26.60 12.92 63.08
CA LYS A 305 28.03 12.89 63.44
C LYS A 305 28.55 14.26 63.84
N LEU A 306 28.05 15.34 63.23
CA LEU A 306 28.39 16.71 63.61
C LEU A 306 27.86 17.02 65.01
N THR A 307 26.59 16.73 65.30
CA THR A 307 26.02 16.94 66.64
C THR A 307 26.79 16.13 67.68
N ALA A 308 27.10 14.86 67.41
CA ALA A 308 27.91 14.03 68.31
C ALA A 308 29.36 14.54 68.50
N ARG A 309 29.90 15.31 67.54
CA ARG A 309 31.20 15.97 67.67
C ARG A 309 31.09 17.26 68.48
N ASP A 310 30.03 18.03 68.29
CA ASP A 310 29.76 19.24 69.06
C ASP A 310 29.56 18.89 70.55
N ASP A 311 28.79 17.83 70.85
CA ASP A 311 28.63 17.33 72.23
C ASP A 311 29.98 16.93 72.87
N LYS A 312 30.87 16.31 72.09
CA LYS A 312 32.22 15.96 72.57
C LYS A 312 33.09 17.19 72.78
N LEU A 313 33.01 18.18 71.90
CA LEU A 313 33.74 19.43 72.05
C LEU A 313 33.28 20.17 73.31
N GLU A 314 31.99 20.18 73.58
CA GLU A 314 31.46 20.78 74.81
C GLU A 314 31.93 20.05 76.06
N ALA A 315 31.86 18.71 76.07
CA ALA A 315 32.41 17.91 77.18
C ALA A 315 33.92 18.11 77.38
N LEU A 316 34.69 18.34 76.31
CA LEU A 316 36.11 18.67 76.40
C LEU A 316 36.36 20.08 76.93
N ARG A 317 35.53 21.06 76.56
CA ARG A 317 35.58 22.43 77.12
C ARG A 317 35.29 22.41 78.62
N ASP A 318 34.28 21.67 79.05
CA ASP A 318 33.94 21.53 80.48
C ASP A 318 35.10 20.89 81.26
N ARG A 319 35.71 19.83 80.72
CA ARG A 319 36.88 19.19 81.35
C ARG A 319 38.10 20.10 81.40
N LEU A 320 38.31 20.91 80.36
CA LEU A 320 39.40 21.89 80.34
C LEU A 320 39.16 22.96 81.42
N ALA A 321 37.94 23.51 81.52
CA ALA A 321 37.59 24.45 82.57
C ALA A 321 37.77 23.85 83.97
N GLU A 322 37.34 22.60 84.18
CA GLU A 322 37.57 21.89 85.45
C GLU A 322 39.07 21.73 85.74
N ALA A 323 39.88 21.35 84.74
CA ALA A 323 41.33 21.24 84.89
C ALA A 323 41.99 22.58 85.20
N GLU A 324 41.59 23.66 84.53
CA GLU A 324 42.06 25.03 84.80
C GLU A 324 41.74 25.46 86.23
N THR A 325 40.53 25.21 86.73
CA THR A 325 40.19 25.50 88.14
C THR A 325 41.00 24.65 89.13
N LYS A 326 41.28 23.38 88.81
CA LYS A 326 42.14 22.51 89.63
C LYS A 326 43.59 23.00 89.66
N ILE A 327 44.12 23.43 88.51
CA ILE A 327 45.45 24.03 88.43
C ILE A 327 45.50 25.31 89.25
N ALA A 328 44.56 26.24 89.07
CA ALA A 328 44.52 27.49 89.83
C ALA A 328 44.42 27.26 91.34
N THR A 329 43.61 26.28 91.77
CA THR A 329 43.50 25.93 93.21
C THR A 329 44.74 25.21 93.74
N ALA A 330 45.41 24.40 92.92
CA ALA A 330 46.69 23.78 93.28
C ALA A 330 47.81 24.84 93.38
N GLU A 331 47.88 25.76 92.43
CA GLU A 331 48.81 26.89 92.43
C GLU A 331 48.61 27.77 93.67
N ALA A 332 47.36 28.14 93.99
CA ALA A 332 47.04 28.87 95.23
C ALA A 332 47.50 28.12 96.49
N ARG A 333 47.28 26.79 96.55
CA ARG A 333 47.76 25.96 97.67
C ARG A 333 49.29 25.90 97.73
N THR A 334 49.97 25.83 96.59
CA THR A 334 51.44 25.83 96.56
C THR A 334 52.00 27.19 96.98
N ASP A 335 51.34 28.29 96.62
CA ASP A 335 51.72 29.64 97.03
C ASP A 335 51.47 29.84 98.54
N GLU A 336 50.30 29.45 99.06
CA GLU A 336 50.02 29.44 100.51
C GLU A 336 51.05 28.62 101.28
N ARG A 337 51.40 27.42 100.77
CA ARG A 337 52.42 26.57 101.40
C ARG A 337 53.81 27.20 101.32
N ALA A 338 54.16 27.85 100.21
CA ALA A 338 55.42 28.56 100.05
C ALA A 338 55.52 29.75 101.01
N GLU A 339 54.45 30.53 101.17
CA GLU A 339 54.37 31.61 102.17
C GLU A 339 54.49 31.07 103.59
N ALA A 340 53.75 30.01 103.94
CA ALA A 340 53.87 29.37 105.25
C ALA A 340 55.32 28.92 105.53
N LEU A 341 55.97 28.26 104.58
CA LEU A 341 57.38 27.87 104.71
C LEU A 341 58.32 29.07 104.82
N ARG A 342 58.07 30.17 104.09
CA ARG A 342 58.85 31.42 104.23
C ARG A 342 58.72 31.99 105.65
N THR A 343 57.52 32.01 106.22
CA THR A 343 57.30 32.48 107.60
C THR A 343 57.99 31.58 108.63
N GLU A 344 57.96 30.26 108.43
CA GLU A 344 58.62 29.29 109.31
C GLU A 344 60.15 29.41 109.23
N VAL A 345 60.70 29.57 108.02
CA VAL A 345 62.14 29.85 107.82
C VAL A 345 62.53 31.17 108.48
N ALA A 346 61.74 32.24 108.34
CA ALA A 346 62.00 33.52 109.00
C ALA A 346 62.01 33.37 110.53
N ARG A 347 61.04 32.64 111.10
CA ARG A 347 60.99 32.32 112.53
C ARG A 347 62.24 31.55 112.98
N HIS A 348 62.65 30.53 112.23
CA HIS A 348 63.85 29.77 112.55
C HIS A 348 65.13 30.60 112.41
N GLN A 349 65.19 31.52 111.44
CA GLN A 349 66.30 32.46 111.32
C GLN A 349 66.37 33.41 112.51
N GLU A 350 65.23 33.89 113.01
CA GLU A 350 65.18 34.71 114.22
C GLU A 350 65.56 33.92 115.48
N GLU A 351 65.08 32.69 115.61
CA GLU A 351 65.45 31.76 116.70
C GLU A 351 66.96 31.46 116.69
N VAL A 352 67.54 31.18 115.51
CA VAL A 352 68.99 31.01 115.33
C VAL A 352 69.74 32.30 115.66
N ALA A 353 69.22 33.47 115.28
CA ALA A 353 69.84 34.75 115.61
C ALA A 353 69.82 35.02 117.13
N GLN A 354 68.72 34.73 117.81
CA GLN A 354 68.59 34.83 119.26
C GLN A 354 69.53 33.85 119.96
N LEU A 355 69.55 32.58 119.56
CA LEU A 355 70.48 31.58 120.09
C LEU A 355 71.93 32.03 119.90
N ASN A 356 72.30 32.48 118.70
CA ASN A 356 73.65 33.01 118.44
C ASN A 356 73.98 34.22 119.33
N ALA A 357 73.02 35.11 119.59
CA ALA A 357 73.21 36.23 120.51
C ALA A 357 73.42 35.74 121.97
N THR A 358 72.64 34.74 122.42
CA THR A 358 72.83 34.15 123.75
C THR A 358 74.15 33.42 123.90
N VAL A 359 74.57 32.65 122.88
CA VAL A 359 75.87 31.98 122.87
C VAL A 359 76.99 33.01 122.90
N LYS A 360 76.92 34.09 122.12
CA LYS A 360 77.91 35.20 122.19
C LYS A 360 77.93 35.88 123.56
N ALA A 361 76.77 36.08 124.18
CA ALA A 361 76.67 36.63 125.53
C ALA A 361 77.31 35.67 126.57
N GLN A 362 77.09 34.37 126.43
CA GLN A 362 77.74 33.35 127.26
C GLN A 362 79.25 33.31 127.00
N GLU A 363 79.71 33.37 125.76
CA GLU A 363 81.13 33.43 125.41
C GLU A 363 81.82 34.64 126.05
N THR A 364 81.20 35.82 125.96
CA THR A 364 81.71 37.04 126.61
C THR A 364 81.71 36.89 128.14
N GLN A 365 80.66 36.34 128.74
CA GLN A 365 80.62 36.04 130.18
C GLN A 365 81.72 35.05 130.59
N TYR A 366 81.94 33.97 129.83
CA TYR A 366 83.00 32.99 130.10
C TYR A 366 84.39 33.61 129.90
N GLN A 367 84.57 34.50 128.93
CA GLN A 367 85.82 35.25 128.73
C GLN A 367 86.10 36.19 129.91
N GLU A 368 85.09 36.91 130.39
CA GLU A 368 85.19 37.75 131.59
C GLU A 368 85.54 36.91 132.82
N GLN A 369 84.84 35.79 133.04
CA GLN A 369 85.14 34.84 134.11
C GLN A 369 86.58 34.33 134.03
N LEU A 370 87.06 33.92 132.86
CA LEU A 370 88.45 33.50 132.65
C LEU A 370 89.44 34.62 132.98
N SER A 371 89.16 35.86 132.57
CA SER A 371 90.03 37.01 132.87
C SER A 371 90.08 37.34 134.37
N SER A 372 88.93 37.24 135.06
CA SER A 372 88.86 37.42 136.51
C SER A 372 89.62 36.31 137.25
N MET A 373 89.45 35.07 136.83
CA MET A 373 90.13 33.91 137.44
C MET A 373 91.63 33.90 137.14
N GLN A 374 92.06 34.41 135.97
CA GLN A 374 93.46 34.68 135.68
C GLN A 374 94.03 35.79 136.58
N THR A 375 93.24 36.83 136.86
CA THR A 375 93.62 37.91 137.78
C THR A 375 93.75 37.37 139.21
N ASP A 376 92.79 36.56 139.65
CA ASP A 376 92.81 35.88 140.94
C ASP A 376 94.01 34.93 141.04
N LEU A 377 94.29 34.11 140.02
CA LEU A 377 95.46 33.23 139.97
C LEU A 377 96.77 34.01 140.05
N ASN A 378 96.88 35.16 139.38
CA ASN A 378 98.06 36.02 139.48
C ASN A 378 98.20 36.63 140.88
N SER A 379 97.09 36.98 141.54
CA SER A 379 97.10 37.45 142.93
C SER A 379 97.54 36.35 143.89
N VAL A 380 97.03 35.12 143.71
CA VAL A 380 97.42 33.95 144.50
C VAL A 380 98.89 33.64 144.26
N ARG A 381 99.36 33.65 143.01
CA ARG A 381 100.78 33.47 142.70
C ARG A 381 101.66 34.54 143.35
N GLN A 382 101.21 35.80 143.38
CA GLN A 382 101.90 36.86 144.14
C GLN A 382 101.90 36.59 145.65
N THR A 383 100.80 36.09 146.22
CA THR A 383 100.78 35.71 147.65
C THR A 383 101.69 34.52 147.94
N ILE A 384 101.74 33.53 147.05
CA ILE A 384 102.67 32.40 147.16
C ILE A 384 104.11 32.89 147.09
N GLN A 385 104.46 33.76 146.14
CA GLN A 385 105.80 34.37 146.09
C GLN A 385 106.15 35.14 147.37
N LYS A 386 105.19 35.90 147.93
CA LYS A 386 105.39 36.60 149.20
C LYS A 386 105.58 35.63 150.37
N ILE A 387 104.83 34.52 150.40
CA ILE A 387 104.96 33.47 151.42
C ILE A 387 106.29 32.73 151.25
N GLU A 388 106.71 32.45 150.04
CA GLU A 388 108.02 31.83 149.74
C GLU A 388 109.17 32.74 150.18
N GLN A 389 109.07 34.05 149.91
CA GLN A 389 110.04 35.03 150.43
C GLN A 389 110.04 35.07 151.96
N ALA A 390 108.88 35.09 152.60
CA ALA A 390 108.79 35.04 154.06
C ALA A 390 109.32 33.71 154.64
N TYR A 391 109.15 32.59 153.91
CA TYR A 391 109.67 31.28 154.28
C TYR A 391 111.20 31.21 154.12
N THR A 392 111.76 31.79 153.07
CA THR A 392 113.22 31.89 152.93
C THR A 392 113.82 32.79 154.01
N ASP A 393 113.17 33.91 154.34
CA ASP A 393 113.63 34.82 155.39
C ASP A 393 113.57 34.16 156.78
N GLU A 394 112.52 33.37 157.08
CA GLU A 394 112.42 32.60 158.33
C GLU A 394 113.36 31.39 158.37
N LYS A 395 113.62 30.74 157.23
CA LYS A 395 114.60 29.65 157.15
C LYS A 395 116.01 30.15 157.42
N GLU A 396 116.39 31.31 156.87
CA GLU A 396 117.68 31.93 157.17
C GLU A 396 117.78 32.30 158.66
N ARG A 397 116.70 32.79 159.28
CA ARG A 397 116.64 33.05 160.74
C ARG A 397 116.83 31.79 161.57
N ALA A 398 116.18 30.67 161.19
CA ALA A 398 116.32 29.38 161.87
C ALA A 398 117.75 28.82 161.75
N GLU A 399 118.39 28.95 160.58
CA GLU A 399 119.79 28.52 160.39
C GLU A 399 120.80 29.40 161.17
N THR A 400 120.50 30.68 161.44
CA THR A 400 121.29 31.50 162.38
C THR A 400 121.09 31.08 163.84
N LEU A 401 119.88 30.72 164.26
CA LEU A 401 119.57 30.27 165.63
C LEU A 401 120.15 28.88 165.95
N GLU A 402 120.20 27.96 164.98
CA GLU A 402 120.85 26.65 165.16
C GLU A 402 122.38 26.76 165.29
N ARG A 403 123.02 27.75 164.65
CA ARG A 403 124.46 28.02 164.85
C ARG A 403 124.76 28.60 166.24
N GLU A 404 123.82 29.32 166.86
CA GLU A 404 123.99 29.88 168.20
C GLU A 404 123.75 28.83 169.32
N LEU A 405 122.88 27.84 169.09
CA LEU A 405 122.62 26.75 170.05
C LEU A 405 123.72 25.66 170.09
N ALA A 406 124.50 25.51 169.01
CA ALA A 406 125.64 24.59 168.98
C ALA A 406 126.86 25.03 169.83
N ALA A 407 126.88 26.29 170.30
CA ALA A 407 128.02 26.88 171.02
C ALA A 407 127.91 26.87 172.57
N VAL A 408 126.80 26.40 173.16
CA VAL A 408 126.50 26.58 174.61
C VAL A 408 126.47 25.26 175.43
N ALA A 409 126.75 24.09 174.84
CA ALA A 409 126.69 22.80 175.53
C ALA A 409 128.01 21.98 175.55
N SER A 410 129.08 22.56 176.12
CA SER A 410 130.23 21.80 176.70
C SER A 410 130.91 22.61 177.82
N PRO A 411 130.94 22.15 179.09
CA PRO A 411 131.57 22.85 180.21
C PRO A 411 133.00 22.32 180.56
N PRO A 412 133.83 23.07 181.33
CA PRO A 412 135.16 22.63 181.78
C PRO A 412 135.12 21.91 183.15
N SER A 413 135.63 20.65 183.26
CA SER A 413 135.92 19.85 184.49
C SER A 413 134.74 19.59 185.49
N SER A 414 134.51 18.48 186.21
CA SER A 414 135.24 17.28 186.70
C SER A 414 134.25 16.21 187.27
N GLU A 415 134.70 14.94 187.41
CA GLU A 415 134.35 13.91 188.42
C GLU A 415 132.89 13.64 188.87
N ARG A 416 132.25 12.56 188.37
CA ARG A 416 132.11 11.23 189.01
C ARG A 416 131.44 10.24 188.05
#